data_AF-A0A3B0XKY0-F1
#
_entry.id   AF-A0A3B0XKY0-F1
#
_cell.length_a   1.000
_cell.length_b   1.000
_cell.length_c   1.000
_cell.angle_alpha   90.00
_cell.angle_beta   90.00
_cell.angle_gamma   90.00
#
_symmetry.space_group_name_H-M   'P 1'
#
loop_
_entity.id
_entity.type
_entity.pdbx_description
1 polymer ?
#
loop_
_entity_poly.entity_id
_entity_poly.type
_entity_poly.pdbx_seq_one_letter_code
_entity_poly.pdbx_strand_id
1 'polypeptide(L)'
;KGNAYKKPVEAVKESFQSVAEHQVAILAGIRAAFKGIIDRFDPEQLEQRFAKQKKGSNILGNQKAKNWDAYQEYFQRLAGDADNSFQYLFGDEFVQAYEEQLQQLLIARKTHIKYPEK
;
A
#
# COMPACT_ATOMS: atom_id res chain seq x y z
N LYS A 1 20.90 33.87 15.67
CA LYS A 1 20.50 32.81 16.63
C LYS A 1 19.07 32.39 16.26
N GLY A 2 18.91 31.22 15.64
CA GLY A 2 17.63 30.76 15.11
C GLY A 2 16.69 30.35 16.24
N ASN A 3 15.49 30.92 16.27
CA ASN A 3 14.48 30.58 17.25
C ASN A 3 13.83 29.25 16.84
N ALA A 4 14.44 28.13 17.23
CA ALA A 4 13.97 26.78 16.94
C ALA A 4 12.79 26.34 17.83
N TYR A 5 12.28 27.22 18.68
CA TYR A 5 11.22 26.91 19.65
C TYR A 5 9.95 27.69 19.31
N LYS A 6 8.87 26.96 19.00
CA LYS A 6 7.52 27.54 18.95
C LYS A 6 7.04 27.86 20.35
N LYS A 7 6.11 28.82 20.46
CA LYS A 7 5.45 29.09 21.74
C LYS A 7 4.73 27.81 22.21
N PRO A 8 4.66 27.52 23.52
CA PRO A 8 4.14 26.26 24.04
C PRO A 8 2.76 25.85 23.47
N VAL A 9 1.84 26.81 23.37
CA VAL A 9 0.49 26.57 22.82
C VAL A 9 0.51 26.20 21.34
N GLU A 10 1.37 26.84 20.56
CA GLU A 10 1.53 26.57 19.13
C GLU A 10 2.17 25.19 18.89
N ALA A 11 3.14 24.82 19.73
CA ALA A 11 3.79 23.51 19.67
C ALA A 11 2.80 22.37 19.98
N VAL A 12 1.98 22.52 21.03
CA VAL A 12 0.96 21.53 21.39
C VAL A 12 -0.08 21.39 20.27
N LYS A 13 -0.58 22.50 19.72
CA LYS A 13 -1.54 22.48 18.60
C LYS A 13 -0.98 21.77 17.38
N GLU A 14 0.28 22.04 17.02
CA GLU A 14 0.96 21.36 15.91
C GLU A 14 1.13 19.86 16.16
N SER A 15 1.44 19.44 17.40
CA SER A 15 1.54 18.00 17.70
C SER A 15 0.23 17.25 17.50
N PHE A 16 -0.90 17.82 17.96
CA PHE A 16 -2.21 17.19 17.76
C PHE A 16 -2.58 17.12 16.28
N GLN A 17 -2.28 18.18 15.53
CA GLN A 17 -2.52 18.21 14.10
C GLN A 17 -1.65 17.19 13.35
N SER A 18 -0.36 17.08 13.71
CA SER A 18 0.55 16.08 13.13
C SER A 18 0.08 14.65 13.40
N VAL A 19 -0.48 14.37 14.58
CA VAL A 19 -1.05 13.05 14.89
C VAL A 19 -2.29 12.77 14.03
N ALA A 20 -3.18 13.75 13.86
CA ALA A 20 -4.36 13.60 13.00
C ALA A 20 -3.97 13.36 11.53
N GLU A 21 -3.01 14.12 11.01
CA GLU A 21 -2.48 13.95 9.65
C GLU A 21 -1.87 12.56 9.45
N HIS A 22 -1.11 12.07 10.44
CA HIS A 22 -0.55 10.72 10.42
C HIS A 22 -1.63 9.64 10.38
N GLN A 23 -2.72 9.78 11.14
CA GLN A 23 -3.84 8.83 11.11
C GLN A 23 -4.54 8.79 9.75
N VAL A 24 -4.72 9.96 9.11
CA VAL A 24 -5.29 10.03 7.76
C VAL A 24 -4.38 9.35 6.74
N ALA A 25 -3.06 9.59 6.82
CA ALA A 25 -2.08 8.92 5.96
C ALA A 25 -2.05 7.40 6.17
N ILE A 26 -2.11 6.92 7.42
CA ILE A 26 -2.23 5.48 7.73
C ILE A 26 -3.45 4.88 7.04
N LEU A 27 -4.61 5.54 7.14
CA LEU A 27 -5.85 5.01 6.56
C LEU A 27 -5.79 4.96 5.03
N ALA A 28 -5.14 5.93 4.39
CA ALA A 28 -4.87 5.89 2.96
C ALA A 28 -3.96 4.70 2.58
N GLY A 29 -2.87 4.51 3.33
CA GLY A 29 -1.97 3.36 3.18
C GLY A 29 -2.70 2.03 3.29
N ILE A 30 -3.51 1.83 4.35
CA ILE A 30 -4.26 0.58 4.56
C ILE A 30 -5.22 0.31 3.40
N ARG A 31 -5.95 1.34 2.92
CA ARG A 31 -6.89 1.18 1.80
C ARG A 31 -6.18 0.77 0.51
N ALA A 32 -5.05 1.40 0.21
CA ALA A 32 -4.27 1.09 -0.98
C ALA A 32 -3.70 -0.33 -0.91
N ALA A 33 -3.10 -0.70 0.23
CA ALA A 33 -2.55 -2.02 0.43
C ALA A 33 -3.61 -3.12 0.38
N PHE A 34 -4.78 -2.89 0.98
CA PHE A 34 -5.91 -3.82 0.87
C PHE A 34 -6.35 -4.01 -0.59
N LYS A 35 -6.46 -2.93 -1.36
CA LYS A 35 -6.75 -3.02 -2.80
C LYS A 35 -5.67 -3.81 -3.55
N GLY A 36 -4.39 -3.55 -3.25
CA GLY A 36 -3.26 -4.28 -3.84
C GLY A 36 -3.34 -5.78 -3.56
N ILE A 37 -3.71 -6.18 -2.34
CA ILE A 37 -3.95 -7.58 -1.99
C ILE A 37 -5.04 -8.18 -2.88
N ILE A 38 -6.22 -7.56 -2.95
CA ILE A 38 -7.33 -8.06 -3.77
C ILE A 38 -6.91 -8.23 -5.23
N ASP A 39 -6.22 -7.23 -5.79
CA ASP A 39 -5.75 -7.27 -7.16
C ASP A 39 -4.74 -8.43 -7.37
N ARG A 40 -3.86 -8.70 -6.40
CA ARG A 40 -2.87 -9.81 -6.48
C ARG A 40 -3.48 -11.21 -6.33
N PHE A 41 -4.66 -11.30 -5.72
CA PHE A 41 -5.44 -12.55 -5.62
C PHE A 41 -6.51 -12.67 -6.71
N ASP A 42 -6.58 -11.72 -7.64
CA ASP A 42 -7.48 -11.79 -8.77
C ASP A 42 -7.20 -13.04 -9.62
N PRO A 43 -8.22 -13.90 -9.84
CA PRO A 43 -8.04 -15.17 -10.52
C PRO A 43 -7.57 -14.99 -11.97
N GLU A 44 -8.05 -13.98 -12.70
CA GLU A 44 -7.63 -13.75 -14.09
C GLU A 44 -6.15 -13.32 -14.16
N GLN A 45 -5.71 -12.46 -13.24
CA GLN A 45 -4.30 -12.07 -13.14
C GLN A 45 -3.40 -13.26 -12.78
N LEU A 46 -3.84 -14.11 -11.86
CA LEU A 46 -3.11 -15.31 -11.46
C LEU A 46 -3.04 -16.32 -12.60
N GLU A 47 -4.14 -16.56 -13.33
CA GLU A 47 -4.14 -17.43 -14.51
C GLU A 47 -3.15 -16.96 -15.57
N GLN A 48 -3.13 -15.66 -15.88
CA GLN A 48 -2.15 -15.08 -16.81
C GLN A 48 -0.71 -15.25 -16.32
N ARG A 49 -0.46 -15.05 -15.01
CA ARG A 49 0.85 -15.22 -14.40
C ARG A 49 1.33 -16.66 -14.51
N PHE A 50 0.47 -17.63 -14.17
CA PHE A 50 0.79 -19.06 -14.26
C PHE A 50 1.00 -19.52 -15.71
N ALA A 51 0.22 -18.99 -16.66
CA ALA A 51 0.39 -19.25 -18.09
C ALA A 51 1.75 -18.74 -18.61
N LYS A 52 2.17 -17.53 -18.23
CA LYS A 52 3.48 -16.96 -18.61
C LYS A 52 4.66 -17.75 -18.06
N GLN A 53 4.51 -18.31 -16.86
CA GLN A 53 5.55 -19.10 -16.20
C GLN A 53 5.78 -20.47 -16.87
N LYS A 54 4.80 -20.94 -17.66
CA LYS A 54 4.83 -22.25 -18.35
C LYS A 54 4.82 -22.07 -19.88
N LYS A 55 5.77 -21.28 -20.42
CA LYS A 55 6.08 -21.26 -21.87
C LYS A 55 6.66 -22.62 -22.29
N GLY A 56 5.80 -23.59 -22.62
CA GLY A 56 6.26 -24.88 -23.18
C GLY A 56 5.30 -26.07 -23.06
N SER A 57 4.21 -25.99 -22.29
CA SER A 57 3.27 -27.12 -22.14
C SER A 57 2.10 -26.99 -23.13
N ASN A 58 2.30 -27.39 -24.39
CA ASN A 58 1.24 -27.50 -25.42
C ASN A 58 0.29 -28.70 -25.20
N ILE A 59 0.13 -29.17 -23.96
CA ILE A 59 -0.71 -30.33 -23.68
C ILE A 59 -2.14 -29.83 -23.43
N LEU A 60 -3.07 -30.18 -24.33
CA LEU A 60 -4.53 -30.04 -24.22
C LEU A 60 -5.12 -30.83 -23.03
N GLY A 61 -4.54 -30.71 -21.84
CA GLY A 61 -5.08 -31.22 -20.59
C GLY A 61 -5.99 -30.18 -19.92
N ASN A 62 -6.66 -30.59 -18.84
CA ASN A 62 -7.56 -29.72 -18.08
C ASN A 62 -6.79 -28.54 -17.43
N GLN A 63 -6.67 -27.43 -18.16
CA GLN A 63 -5.91 -26.24 -17.76
C GLN A 63 -6.33 -25.71 -16.38
N LYS A 64 -7.62 -25.87 -16.03
CA LYS A 64 -8.15 -25.49 -14.72
C LYS A 64 -7.52 -26.28 -13.56
N ALA A 65 -7.33 -27.59 -13.72
CA ALA A 65 -6.68 -28.42 -12.71
C ALA A 65 -5.23 -27.97 -12.49
N LYS A 66 -4.50 -27.68 -13.58
CA LYS A 66 -3.13 -27.17 -13.51
C LYS A 66 -3.04 -25.77 -12.87
N ASN A 67 -4.01 -24.90 -13.15
CA ASN A 67 -4.06 -23.56 -12.53
C ASN A 67 -4.33 -23.67 -11.03
N TRP A 68 -5.15 -24.64 -10.61
CA TRP A 68 -5.39 -24.93 -9.20
C TRP A 68 -4.13 -25.42 -8.48
N ASP A 69 -3.40 -26.38 -9.06
CA ASP A 69 -2.13 -26.85 -8.49
C ASP A 69 -1.13 -25.69 -8.34
N ALA A 70 -1.02 -24.84 -9.37
CA ALA A 70 -0.16 -23.64 -9.35
C ALA A 70 -0.61 -22.62 -8.29
N TYR A 71 -1.92 -22.47 -8.08
CA TYR A 71 -2.47 -21.63 -7.02
C TYR A 71 -2.11 -22.18 -5.63
N GLN A 72 -2.24 -23.50 -5.41
CA GLN A 72 -1.84 -24.12 -4.15
C GLN A 72 -0.36 -23.91 -3.85
N GLU A 73 0.52 -24.11 -4.84
CA GLU A 73 1.96 -23.83 -4.72
C GLU A 73 2.25 -22.35 -4.45
N TYR A 74 1.49 -21.44 -5.07
CA TYR A 74 1.60 -20.01 -4.83
C TYR A 74 1.21 -19.66 -3.39
N PHE A 75 0.08 -20.18 -2.92
CA PHE A 75 -0.40 -19.96 -1.56
C PHE A 75 0.57 -20.53 -0.51
N GLN A 76 1.09 -21.74 -0.71
CA GLN A 76 2.06 -22.35 0.20
C GLN A 76 3.34 -21.53 0.34
N ARG A 77 3.82 -20.95 -0.77
CA ARG A 77 4.97 -20.03 -0.73
C ARG A 77 4.67 -18.77 0.07
N LEU A 78 3.47 -18.21 -0.08
CA LEU A 78 3.07 -17.04 0.70
C LEU A 78 2.94 -17.38 2.20
N ALA A 79 2.33 -18.52 2.52
CA ALA A 79 2.12 -18.96 3.89
C ALA A 79 3.42 -19.38 4.60
N GLY A 80 4.40 -19.92 3.86
CA GLY A 80 5.68 -20.37 4.40
C GLY A 80 6.62 -19.24 4.83
N ASP A 81 6.39 -18.02 4.34
CA ASP A 81 7.20 -16.84 4.67
C ASP A 81 6.29 -15.61 4.81
N ALA A 82 5.69 -15.50 6.00
CA ALA A 82 4.68 -14.49 6.28
C ALA A 82 5.23 -13.06 6.21
N ASP A 83 6.47 -12.83 6.68
CA ASP A 83 7.07 -11.50 6.71
C ASP A 83 7.39 -11.00 5.30
N ASN A 84 8.03 -11.83 4.47
CA ASN A 84 8.29 -11.44 3.08
C ASN A 84 6.99 -11.34 2.27
N SER A 85 6.01 -12.18 2.57
CA SER A 85 4.69 -12.10 1.93
C SER A 85 3.93 -10.84 2.31
N PHE A 86 4.04 -10.39 3.56
CA PHE A 86 3.48 -9.12 3.98
C PHE A 86 4.12 -7.96 3.22
N GLN A 87 5.45 -7.91 3.14
CA GLN A 87 6.13 -6.86 2.36
C GLN A 87 5.72 -6.91 0.89
N TYR A 88 5.70 -8.11 0.30
CA TYR A 88 5.32 -8.30 -1.10
C TYR A 88 3.86 -7.91 -1.38
N LEU A 89 2.89 -8.28 -0.52
CA LEU A 89 1.46 -8.10 -0.78
C LEU A 89 0.92 -6.75 -0.30
N PHE A 90 1.53 -6.17 0.74
CA PHE A 90 0.99 -5.04 1.48
C PHE A 90 1.97 -3.86 1.55
N GLY A 91 3.27 -4.13 1.75
CA GLY A 91 4.26 -3.12 2.13
C GLY A 91 4.40 -1.98 1.13
N ASP A 92 4.67 -2.30 -0.14
CA ASP A 92 4.95 -1.30 -1.17
C ASP A 92 3.75 -0.37 -1.41
N GLU A 93 2.56 -0.94 -1.60
CA GLU A 93 1.33 -0.17 -1.80
C GLU A 93 0.97 0.67 -0.56
N PHE A 94 1.22 0.17 0.65
CA PHE A 94 1.01 0.93 1.88
C PHE A 94 1.91 2.16 1.94
N VAL A 95 3.22 1.97 1.75
CA VAL A 95 4.22 3.05 1.87
C VAL A 95 3.95 4.12 0.84
N GLN A 96 3.71 3.74 -0.41
CA GLN A 96 3.44 4.69 -1.48
C GLN A 96 2.22 5.57 -1.15
N ALA A 97 1.08 4.97 -0.82
CA ALA A 97 -0.14 5.74 -0.55
C ALA A 97 -0.04 6.56 0.76
N TYR A 98 0.68 6.06 1.75
CA TYR A 98 0.97 6.79 2.99
C TYR A 98 1.78 8.08 2.68
N GLU A 99 2.87 7.95 1.94
CA GLU A 99 3.74 9.08 1.60
C GLU A 99 3.03 10.10 0.71
N GLU A 100 2.29 9.63 -0.30
CA GLU A 100 1.46 10.47 -1.15
C GLU A 100 0.46 11.28 -0.32
N GLN A 101 -0.28 10.63 0.58
CA GLN A 101 -1.26 11.29 1.44
C GLN A 101 -0.60 12.33 2.36
N LEU A 102 0.58 12.01 2.93
CA LEU A 102 1.33 12.95 3.77
C LEU A 102 1.78 14.17 2.95
N GLN A 103 2.27 13.98 1.73
CA GLN A 103 2.64 15.10 0.85
C GLN A 103 1.45 16.00 0.54
N GLN A 104 0.27 15.43 0.25
CA GLN A 104 -0.94 16.22 -0.01
C GLN A 104 -1.34 17.06 1.21
N LEU A 105 -1.27 16.50 2.42
CA LEU A 105 -1.56 17.22 3.66
C LEU A 105 -0.55 18.37 3.90
N LEU A 106 0.74 18.13 3.62
CA LEU A 106 1.77 19.16 3.70
C LEU A 106 1.55 20.31 2.71
N ILE A 107 1.15 19.99 1.47
CA ILE A 107 0.82 20.97 0.44
C ILE A 107 -0.41 21.78 0.85
N ALA A 108 -1.49 21.11 1.27
CA ALA A 108 -2.72 21.76 1.73
C ALA A 108 -2.46 22.75 2.87
N ARG A 109 -1.62 22.36 3.83
CA ARG A 109 -1.19 23.23 4.94
C ARG A 109 -0.44 24.46 4.44
N LYS A 110 0.54 24.30 3.52
CA LYS A 110 1.31 25.44 2.97
C LYS A 110 0.40 26.40 2.19
N THR A 111 -0.55 25.87 1.43
CA THR A 111 -1.51 26.67 0.67
C THR A 111 -2.43 27.47 1.59
N HIS A 112 -2.97 26.84 2.64
CA HIS A 112 -3.81 27.50 3.64
C HIS A 112 -3.08 28.62 4.41
N ILE A 113 -1.77 28.45 4.66
CA ILE A 113 -0.95 29.52 5.27
C ILE A 113 -0.76 30.70 4.31
N LYS A 114 -0.64 30.43 3.01
CA LYS A 114 -0.38 31.46 1.99
C LYS A 114 -1.65 32.24 1.60
N TYR A 115 -2.83 31.63 1.70
CA TYR A 115 -4.12 32.23 1.38
C TYR A 115 -5.20 31.79 2.38
N PRO A 116 -5.26 32.39 3.59
CA PRO A 116 -6.37 32.14 4.49
C PRO A 116 -7.66 32.72 3.88
N GLU A 117 -8.73 31.92 3.81
CA GLU A 117 -10.04 32.44 3.41
C GLU A 117 -10.48 33.58 4.36
N LYS A 118 -11.08 34.64 3.79
CA LYS A 118 -11.40 35.90 4.46
C LYS A 118 -12.48 35.76 5.52
#